data_AF-A0A372EET1-F1
#
_entry.id   AF-A0A372EET1-F1
#
_cell.length_a   1.000
_cell.length_b   1.000
_cell.length_c   1.000
_cell.angle_alpha   90.00
_cell.angle_beta   90.00
_cell.angle_gamma   90.00
#
_symmetry.space_group_name_H-M   'P 1'
#
loop_
_entity.id
_entity.type
_entity.pdbx_description
1 polymer ?
#
loop_
_entity_poly.entity_id
_entity_poly.type
_entity_poly.pdbx_seq_one_letter_code
_entity_poly.pdbx_strand_id
1 'polypeptide(L)' 'MQTTFPRMLRDHAKQRPDAPAMREKAYGIWQTTSWGEMLRLVRGLACGLHEAGLRRGEHLVV' A
#
# COMPACT_ATOMS: atom_id res chain seq x y z
N MET A 1 -9.13 14.68 -14.72
CA MET A 1 -9.68 14.32 -13.38
C MET A 1 -8.51 14.13 -12.43
N GLN A 2 -8.45 14.86 -11.31
CA GLN A 2 -7.43 14.60 -10.29
C GLN A 2 -7.70 13.24 -9.62
N THR A 3 -6.66 12.43 -9.49
CA THR A 3 -6.70 11.13 -8.79
C THR A 3 -5.63 11.13 -7.69
N THR A 4 -5.77 10.26 -6.70
CA THR A 4 -4.83 10.14 -5.58
C THR A 4 -4.12 8.81 -5.64
N PHE A 5 -2.90 8.71 -5.08
CA PHE A 5 -2.18 7.44 -5.03
C PHE A 5 -2.98 6.31 -4.35
N PRO A 6 -3.68 6.52 -3.22
CA PRO A 6 -4.53 5.48 -2.63
C PRO A 6 -5.66 5.02 -3.56
N ARG A 7 -6.23 5.92 -4.37
CA ARG A 7 -7.25 5.57 -5.36
C ARG A 7 -6.66 4.69 -6.46
N MET A 8 -5.50 5.06 -7.02
CA MET A 8 -4.80 4.24 -8.02
C MET A 8 -4.46 2.84 -7.49
N LEU A 9 -3.95 2.74 -6.26
CA LEU A 9 -3.65 1.47 -5.61
C LEU A 9 -4.90 0.58 -5.52
N ARG A 10 -6.01 1.13 -5.02
CA ARG A 10 -7.28 0.40 -4.89
C ARG A 10 -7.80 -0.05 -6.26
N ASP A 11 -7.71 0.80 -7.27
CA ASP A 11 -8.22 0.48 -8.60
C ASP A 11 -7.39 -0.65 -9.26
N HIS A 12 -6.06 -0.68 -9.06
CA HIS A 12 -5.23 -1.81 -9.47
C HIS A 12 -5.54 -3.11 -8.71
N ALA A 13 -5.68 -3.03 -7.38
CA ALA A 13 -6.03 -4.20 -6.57
C ALA A 13 -7.41 -4.77 -6.93
N LYS A 14 -8.35 -3.94 -7.38
CA LYS A 14 -9.66 -4.40 -7.88
C LYS A 14 -9.55 -5.08 -9.24
N GLN A 15 -8.77 -4.52 -10.17
CA GLN A 15 -8.68 -5.02 -11.54
C GLN A 15 -7.80 -6.26 -11.68
N ARG A 16 -6.72 -6.34 -10.89
CA ARG A 16 -5.67 -7.36 -11.01
C ARG A 16 -5.08 -7.71 -9.64
N PRO A 17 -5.86 -8.30 -8.72
CA PRO A 17 -5.44 -8.52 -7.33
C PRO A 17 -4.16 -9.35 -7.21
N ASP A 18 -4.00 -10.39 -8.04
CA ASP A 18 -2.88 -11.32 -7.95
C ASP A 18 -1.66 -10.93 -8.80
N ALA A 19 -1.78 -9.86 -9.61
CA ALA A 19 -0.67 -9.37 -10.41
C ALA A 19 0.39 -8.69 -9.51
N PRO A 20 1.68 -8.72 -9.89
CA PRO A 20 2.75 -8.12 -9.10
C PRO A 20 2.59 -6.60 -9.00
N ALA A 21 2.66 -6.07 -7.78
CA ALA A 21 2.68 -4.64 -7.49
C ALA A 21 4.10 -4.16 -7.16
N MET A 22 4.84 -4.95 -6.38
CA MET A 22 6.21 -4.66 -5.96
C MET A 22 7.03 -5.93 -5.91
N ARG A 23 8.33 -5.80 -6.18
CA ARG A 23 9.30 -6.87 -6.00
C ARG A 23 10.48 -6.33 -5.21
N GLU A 24 10.84 -7.03 -4.16
CA GLU A 24 11.94 -6.69 -3.28
C GLU A 24 12.94 -7.84 -3.25
N LYS A 25 14.24 -7.53 -3.20
CA LYS A 25 15.27 -8.54 -3.00
C LYS A 25 15.74 -8.50 -1.55
N ALA A 26 15.42 -9.53 -0.79
CA ALA A 26 15.84 -9.69 0.60
C ALA A 26 16.54 -11.04 0.78
N TYR A 27 17.67 -11.06 1.49
CA TYR A 27 18.47 -12.27 1.72
C TYR A 27 18.83 -13.06 0.44
N GLY A 28 19.01 -12.35 -0.67
CA GLY A 28 19.30 -12.95 -1.98
C GLY A 28 18.08 -13.46 -2.77
N ILE A 29 16.88 -13.45 -2.18
CA ILE A 29 15.65 -13.97 -2.79
C ILE A 29 14.75 -12.82 -3.25
N TRP A 30 14.16 -12.95 -4.43
CA TRP A 30 13.13 -12.00 -4.91
C TRP A 30 11.76 -12.36 -4.31
N GLN A 31 11.25 -11.50 -3.45
CA GLN A 31 9.90 -11.57 -2.91
C GLN A 31 8.98 -10.71 -3.80
N THR A 32 7.77 -11.19 -4.06
CA THR A 32 6.76 -10.46 -4.84
C THR A 32 5.55 -10.18 -3.96
N THR A 33 5.12 -8.93 -3.95
CA THR A 33 3.88 -8.52 -3.30
C THR A 33 2.85 -8.22 -4.39
N SER A 34 1.69 -8.86 -4.32
CA SER A 34 0.60 -8.62 -5.27
C SER A 34 -0.13 -7.31 -4.99
N TRP A 35 -0.92 -6.81 -5.95
CA TRP A 35 -1.73 -5.61 -5.74
C TRP A 35 -2.74 -5.77 -4.58
N GLY A 36 -3.32 -6.95 -4.44
CA GLY A 36 -4.24 -7.28 -3.36
C GLY A 36 -3.55 -7.29 -2.00
N GLU A 37 -2.33 -7.83 -1.92
CA GLU A 37 -1.51 -7.81 -0.70
C GLU A 37 -1.07 -6.39 -0.33
N MET A 38 -0.61 -5.61 -1.31
CA MET A 38 -0.21 -4.22 -1.11
C MET A 38 -1.37 -3.37 -0.56
N LEU A 39 -2.58 -3.52 -1.13
CA LEU A 39 -3.76 -2.81 -0.62
C LEU A 39 -4.09 -3.22 0.82
N ARG A 40 -3.99 -4.51 1.17
CA ARG A 40 -4.21 -4.98 2.54
C ARG A 40 -3.19 -4.38 3.52
N LEU A 41 -1.91 -4.38 3.15
CA LEU A 41 -0.83 -3.83 3.97
C LEU A 41 -1.01 -2.32 4.20
N VAL A 42 -1.25 -1.55 3.13
CA VAL A 42 -1.45 -0.10 3.22
C VAL A 42 -2.67 0.24 4.07
N ARG A 43 -3.77 -0.52 3.96
CA ARG A 43 -4.96 -0.33 4.80
C ARG A 43 -4.66 -0.59 6.27
N GLY A 44 -3.96 -1.69 6.58
CA GLY A 44 -3.55 -2.01 7.95
C GLY A 44 -2.69 -0.90 8.55
N LEU A 45 -1.69 -0.45 7.81
CA LEU A 45 -0.82 0.66 8.25
C LEU A 45 -1.60 1.96 8.45
N ALA A 46 -2.47 2.34 7.51
CA ALA A 46 -3.25 3.57 7.60
C ALA A 46 -4.22 3.55 8.80
N CYS A 47 -4.89 2.41 9.05
CA CYS A 47 -5.74 2.24 10.23
C CYS A 47 -4.92 2.32 11.53
N GLY A 48 -3.79 1.62 11.61
CA GLY A 48 -2.94 1.65 12.80
C GLY A 48 -2.35 3.03 13.08
N LEU A 49 -1.95 3.78 12.05
CA LEU A 49 -1.49 5.16 12.20
C LEU A 49 -2.60 6.08 12.72
N HIS A 50 -3.82 5.91 12.21
CA HIS A 50 -4.97 6.67 12.69
C HIS A 50 -5.27 6.37 14.17
N GLU A 51 -5.23 5.10 14.56
CA GLU A 51 -5.39 4.67 15.95
C GLU A 51 -4.27 5.19 16.87
N ALA A 52 -3.04 5.25 16.36
CA ALA A 52 -1.89 5.83 17.06
C ALA A 52 -1.95 7.36 17.21
N GLY A 53 -2.94 8.02 16.61
CA GLY A 53 -3.22 9.44 16.78
C GLY A 53 -2.89 10.33 15.60
N LEU A 54 -2.31 9.79 14.51
CA LEU A 54 -1.98 10.57 13.31
C LEU A 54 -3.25 11.18 12.69
N ARG A 55 -3.21 12.49 12.46
CA ARG A 55 -4.32 13.28 11.91
C ARG A 55 -4.00 13.80 10.52
N ARG A 56 -5.05 14.21 9.83
CA ARG A 56 -4.95 14.84 8.51
C ARG A 56 -4.12 16.13 8.61
N GLY A 57 -3.12 16.26 7.73
CA GLY A 57 -2.25 17.43 7.67
C GLY A 57 -0.96 17.28 8.49
N GLU A 58 -0.84 16.22 9.28
CA GLU A 58 0.41 15.86 9.96
C GLU A 58 1.36 15.10 9.03
N HIS A 59 2.63 15.08 9.39
CA HIS A 59 3.71 14.52 8.58
C HIS A 59 4.24 13.23 9.22
N LEU A 60 4.48 12.22 8.38
CA LEU A 60 5.18 10.99 8.74
C LEU A 60 6.58 11.04 8.12
N VAL A 61 7.60 10.73 8.91
CA VAL A 61 9.00 10.61 8.46
C VAL A 61 9.37 9.12 8.46
N VAL A 62 10.05 8.67 7.41
CA VAL A 62 10.49 7.28 7.18
C VAL A 62 12.00 7.23 7.08
#